data_AF-A0A844XMN9-F1
#
_entry.id   AF-A0A844XMN9-F1
#
_cell.length_a   1.000
_cell.length_b   1.000
_cell.length_c   1.000
_cell.angle_alpha   90.00
_cell.angle_beta   90.00
_cell.angle_gamma   90.00
#
_symmetry.space_group_name_H-M   'P 1'
#
loop_
_entity.id
_entity.type
_entity.pdbx_description
1 polymer ?
#
loop_
_entity_poly.entity_id
_entity_poly.type
_entity_poly.pdbx_seq_one_letter_code
_entity_poly.pdbx_strand_id
1 'polypeptide(L)' 'MPRRLDLPETVYLRTSPTLPVGEAYAALNITRGRAYQLREHNAFPRAPGRMIDTQKLACWLTHPARGARIVWV' A
#
# COMPACT_ATOMS: atom_id res chain seq x y z
N MET A 1 -11.15 -8.24 17.27
CA MET A 1 -11.64 -7.48 16.10
C MET A 1 -10.44 -7.08 15.26
N PRO A 2 -10.36 -7.40 13.96
CA PRO A 2 -9.28 -6.88 13.15
C PRO A 2 -9.45 -5.36 13.12
N ARG A 3 -8.53 -4.62 13.75
CA ARG A 3 -8.50 -3.15 13.66
C ARG A 3 -8.45 -2.82 12.18
N ARG A 4 -9.51 -2.18 11.67
CA ARG A 4 -9.55 -1.69 10.28
C ARG A 4 -8.25 -0.93 10.04
N LEU A 5 -7.59 -1.25 8.94
CA LEU A 5 -6.54 -0.37 8.45
C LEU A 5 -7.22 0.95 8.09
N ASP A 6 -6.90 2.04 8.79
CA ASP A 6 -7.22 3.40 8.34
C ASP A 6 -6.37 3.71 7.10
N LEU A 7 -6.78 3.16 5.96
CA LEU A 7 -6.29 3.59 4.67
C LEU A 7 -7.15 4.77 4.20
N PRO A 8 -6.56 5.73 3.47
CA PRO A 8 -7.36 6.74 2.81
C PRO A 8 -8.34 6.09 1.83
N GLU A 9 -9.53 6.66 1.71
CA GLU A 9 -10.58 6.18 0.81
C GLU A 9 -10.10 6.16 -0.65
N THR A 10 -9.25 7.12 -1.01
CA THR A 10 -8.61 7.21 -2.32
C THR A 10 -7.09 7.23 -2.18
N VAL A 11 -6.41 6.40 -2.96
CA VAL A 11 -4.95 6.32 -3.05
C VAL A 11 -4.52 6.72 -4.45
N TYR A 12 -3.62 7.70 -4.54
CA TYR A 12 -3.03 8.12 -5.80
C TYR A 12 -1.74 7.35 -6.03
N LEU A 13 -1.68 6.55 -7.09
CA LEU A 13 -0.51 5.79 -7.47
C LEU A 13 -0.03 6.21 -8.86
N ARG A 14 1.28 6.38 -8.99
CA ARG A 14 1.89 6.65 -10.29
C ARG A 14 1.74 5.45 -11.23
N THR A 15 1.47 5.71 -12.49
CA THR A 15 1.45 4.70 -13.55
C THR A 15 2.88 4.26 -13.88
N SER A 16 3.43 3.35 -13.07
CA SER A 16 4.78 2.79 -13.21
C SER A 16 4.73 1.31 -12.82
N PRO A 17 5.57 0.41 -13.35
CA PRO A 17 5.62 -0.99 -12.91
C PRO A 17 6.13 -1.16 -11.48
N THR A 18 6.92 -0.20 -10.99
CA THR A 18 7.38 -0.17 -9.60
C THR A 18 7.38 1.25 -9.04
N LEU A 19 7.21 1.38 -7.72
CA LEU A 19 7.31 2.65 -7.02
C LEU A 19 8.28 2.56 -5.82
N PRO A 20 9.00 3.64 -5.49
CA PRO A 20 9.77 3.69 -4.26
C PRO A 20 8.91 3.43 -3.04
N VAL A 21 9.46 2.70 -2.07
CA VAL A 21 8.77 2.36 -0.81
C VAL A 21 8.29 3.62 -0.07
N GLY A 22 9.07 4.70 -0.12
CA GLY A 22 8.70 5.99 0.49
C GLY A 22 7.47 6.61 -0.15
N GLU A 23 7.38 6.59 -1.49
CA GLU A 23 6.22 7.08 -2.23
C GLU A 23 4.98 6.23 -1.92
N ALA A 24 5.14 4.91 -1.82
CA ALA A 24 4.03 4.03 -1.45
C ALA A 24 3.48 4.37 -0.06
N TYR A 25 4.36 4.64 0.90
CA TYR A 25 3.93 4.98 2.26
C TYR A 25 3.25 6.34 2.32
N ALA A 26 3.77 7.32 1.57
CA ALA A 26 3.17 8.63 1.44
C ALA A 26 1.77 8.55 0.81
N ALA A 27 1.60 7.78 -0.27
CA ALA A 27 0.32 7.58 -0.95
C ALA A 27 -0.75 6.96 -0.03
N LEU A 28 -0.31 6.16 0.94
CA LEU A 28 -1.19 5.48 1.91
C LEU A 28 -1.36 6.24 3.21
N ASN A 29 -0.69 7.38 3.37
CA ASN A 29 -0.62 8.14 4.61
C ASN A 29 -0.21 7.29 5.82
N ILE A 30 0.75 6.36 5.63
CA ILE A 30 1.24 5.48 6.70
C ILE A 30 2.72 5.74 7.01
N THR A 31 3.10 5.57 8.28
CA THR A 31 4.50 5.64 8.68
C THR A 31 5.25 4.35 8.33
N ARG A 32 6.59 4.43 8.28
CA ARG A 32 7.45 3.25 8.08
C ARG A 32 7.22 2.17 9.14
N GLY A 33 7.00 2.57 10.40
CA GLY A 33 6.71 1.63 11.49
C GLY A 33 5.37 0.91 11.28
N ARG A 34 4.34 1.62 10.84
CA ARG A 34 3.05 1.03 10.50
C ARG A 34 3.18 0.06 9.32
N ALA A 35 3.91 0.45 8.28
CA ALA A 35 4.18 -0.42 7.14
C ALA A 35 4.94 -1.71 7.54
N TYR A 36 5.86 -1.62 8.51
CA TYR A 36 6.57 -2.79 9.04
C TYR A 36 5.60 -3.76 9.73
N GLN A 37 4.74 -3.26 10.62
CA GLN A 37 3.69 -4.07 11.25
C GLN A 37 2.77 -4.73 10.21
N LEU A 38 2.40 -4.01 9.15
CA LEU A 38 1.58 -4.56 8.07
C LEU A 38 2.30 -5.66 7.27
N ARG A 39 3.63 -5.60 7.16
CA ARG A 39 4.43 -6.67 6.53
C ARG A 39 4.52 -7.91 7.41
N GLU A 40 4.68 -7.75 8.73
CA GLU A 40 4.70 -8.87 9.67
C GLU A 40 3.41 -9.68 9.64
N HIS A 41 2.27 -9.02 9.42
CA HIS A 41 0.99 -9.68 9.24
C HIS A 41 0.74 -10.21 7.81
N ASN A 42 1.76 -10.25 6.94
CA ASN A 42 1.66 -10.56 5.50
C ASN A 42 0.55 -9.80 4.77
N ALA A 43 0.10 -8.66 5.33
CA ALA A 43 -0.82 -7.80 4.63
C ALA A 43 -0.02 -7.14 3.51
N PHE A 44 1.02 -6.36 3.81
CA PHE A 44 1.60 -5.43 2.83
C PHE A 44 2.54 -6.11 1.79
N PRO A 45 2.54 -5.68 0.51
CA PRO A 45 3.41 -6.25 -0.52
C PRO A 45 4.89 -6.16 -0.13
N ARG A 46 5.63 -7.26 -0.37
CA ARG A 46 7.09 -7.27 -0.16
C ARG A 46 7.77 -6.43 -1.24
N ALA A 47 8.71 -5.62 -0.81
CA ALA A 47 9.59 -4.82 -1.66
C ALA A 47 10.98 -5.47 -1.66
N PRO A 48 11.40 -6.21 -2.70
CA PRO A 48 12.80 -6.58 -2.83
C PRO A 48 13.62 -5.28 -3.00
N GLY A 49 14.29 -4.84 -1.93
CA GLY A 49 15.00 -3.57 -1.87
C GLY A 49 14.11 -2.37 -1.51
N ARG A 50 14.27 -1.25 -2.24
CA ARG A 50 13.55 0.02 -2.01
C ARG A 50 12.38 0.26 -2.97
N MET A 51 12.01 -0.72 -3.78
CA MET A 51 10.96 -0.63 -4.81
C MET A 51 9.83 -1.63 -4.53
N ILE A 52 8.59 -1.19 -4.65
CA ILE A 52 7.37 -1.99 -4.54
C ILE A 52 6.77 -2.16 -5.92
N ASP A 53 6.27 -3.35 -6.20
CA ASP A 53 5.45 -3.64 -7.36
C ASP A 53 4.08 -2.95 -7.22
N THR A 54 3.76 -2.03 -8.12
CA THR A 54 2.51 -1.25 -8.12
C THR A 54 1.29 -2.12 -8.36
N GLN A 55 1.38 -3.21 -9.12
CA GLN A 55 0.24 -4.11 -9.34
C GLN A 55 -0.08 -4.89 -8.08
N LYS A 56 0.94 -5.41 -7.38
CA LYS A 56 0.76 -6.08 -6.09
C LYS A 56 0.22 -5.12 -5.04
N LEU A 57 0.68 -3.87 -5.05
CA LEU A 57 0.15 -2.82 -4.19
C LEU A 57 -1.30 -2.50 -4.53
N ALA A 58 -1.63 -2.36 -5.81
CA ALA A 58 -2.99 -2.08 -6.25
C ALA A 58 -3.96 -3.20 -5.85
N CYS A 59 -3.59 -4.45 -6.13
CA CYS A 59 -4.35 -5.64 -5.73
C CYS A 59 -4.52 -5.72 -4.20
N TRP A 60 -3.48 -5.35 -3.44
CA TRP A 60 -3.57 -5.27 -1.99
C TRP A 60 -4.59 -4.22 -1.52
N LEU A 61 -4.60 -3.04 -2.14
CA LEU A 61 -5.48 -1.93 -1.76
C LEU A 61 -6.94 -2.18 -2.11
N THR A 62 -7.21 -2.79 -3.25
CA THR A 62 -8.57 -3.08 -3.73
C THR A 62 -9.18 -4.33 -3.09
N HIS A 63 -8.45 -5.04 -2.22
CA HIS A 63 -8.99 -6.19 -1.51
C HIS A 63 -10.28 -5.79 -0.74
N PRO A 64 -11.36 -6.59 -0.77
CA PRO A 64 -12.67 -6.23 -0.20
C PRO A 64 -12.63 -5.84 1.29
N ALA A 65 -11.65 -6.37 2.03
CA ALA A 65 -11.42 -6.04 3.43
C ALA A 65 -10.85 -4.62 3.67
N ARG A 66 -10.39 -3.92 2.64
CA ARG A 66 -9.71 -2.61 2.70
C ARG A 66 -10.45 -1.55 1.89
N GLY A 67 -10.95 -1.90 0.70
CA GLY A 67 -11.88 -1.07 -0.05
C GLY A 67 -11.34 0.28 -0.54
N ALA A 68 -10.01 0.45 -0.63
CA ALA A 68 -9.41 1.69 -1.11
C ALA A 68 -9.58 1.83 -2.62
N ARG A 69 -10.02 3.01 -3.09
CA ARG A 69 -10.12 3.35 -4.51
C ARG A 69 -8.75 3.82 -5.01
N ILE A 70 -8.33 3.34 -6.18
CA ILE A 70 -7.05 3.74 -6.77
C ILE A 70 -7.30 4.74 -7.88
N VAL A 71 -6.56 5.84 -7.85
CA VAL A 71 -6.46 6.82 -8.95
C VAL A 71 -5.05 6.75 -9.51
N TRP A 72 -4.95 6.44 -10.80
CA TRP A 72 -3.68 6.42 -11.51
C TRP A 72 -3.33 7.83 -11.96
N VAL A 73 -2.11 8.27 -11.64
CA VAL A 73 -1.54 9.58 -12.00
C VAL A 73 -0.22 9.45 -12.74
#